data_AF-A0A942INC9-F1
#
_entry.id   AF-A0A942INC9-F1
#
_cell.length_a   1.000
_cell.length_b   1.000
_cell.length_c   1.000
_cell.angle_alpha   90.00
_cell.angle_beta   90.00
_cell.angle_gamma   90.00
#
_symmetry.space_group_name_H-M   'P 1'
#
loop_
_entity.id
_entity.type
_entity.pdbx_description
1 polymer ?
#
loop_
_entity_poly.entity_id
_entity_poly.type
_entity_poly.pdbx_seq_one_letter_code
_entity_poly.pdbx_strand_id
1 'polypeptide(L)'
;MNFFEDLLFTQYYELRSKGKSTASAKNTGILLLSVLILLVLITIFMVINAFGILNNISTPWNGKYIGKLLGIVFLALCFGAIYLFYGNPVKYDKIIQKYEQYSEEEQNLIYKTGMKKFLILFSVLLMLIVVFAFF
;
A
#
# COMPACT_ATOMS: atom_id res chain seq x y z
N MET A 1 10.74 8.62 11.23
CA MET A 1 10.23 7.26 10.96
C MET A 1 9.68 7.24 9.55
N ASN A 2 10.05 6.23 8.76
CA ASN A 2 9.65 6.18 7.35
C ASN A 2 8.19 5.71 7.25
N PHE A 3 7.44 6.21 6.26
CA PHE A 3 6.02 5.84 6.07
C PHE A 3 5.80 4.31 6.03
N PHE A 4 6.76 3.58 5.45
CA PHE A 4 6.74 2.13 5.43
C PHE A 4 6.82 1.49 6.83
N GLU A 5 7.71 1.98 7.69
CA GLU A 5 7.83 1.51 9.07
C GLU A 5 6.56 1.82 9.87
N ASP A 6 6.03 3.05 9.73
CA ASP A 6 4.77 3.46 10.34
C ASP A 6 3.65 2.47 9.95
N LEU A 7 3.55 2.11 8.67
CA LEU A 7 2.53 1.19 8.17
C LEU A 7 2.71 -0.24 8.70
N LEU A 8 3.94 -0.75 8.76
CA LEU A 8 4.22 -2.06 9.36
C LEU A 8 3.90 -2.09 10.85
N PHE A 9 4.20 -1.02 11.59
CA PHE A 9 3.87 -0.89 13.02
C PHE A 9 2.38 -0.85 13.24
N THR A 10 1.66 -0.06 12.44
CA THR A 10 0.21 0.00 12.49
C THR A 10 -0.41 -1.39 12.30
N GLN A 11 0.07 -2.16 11.30
CA GLN A 11 -0.43 -3.51 11.03
C GLN A 11 -0.02 -4.53 12.09
N TYR A 12 1.18 -4.41 12.64
CA TYR A 12 1.61 -5.25 13.76
C TYR A 12 0.76 -5.02 15.00
N TYR A 13 0.54 -3.77 15.39
CA TYR A 13 -0.29 -3.40 16.54
C TYR A 13 -1.74 -3.88 16.39
N GLU A 14 -2.34 -3.63 15.22
CA GLU A 14 -3.72 -4.05 14.94
C GLU A 14 -3.89 -5.58 14.98
N LEU A 15 -2.93 -6.34 14.45
CA LEU A 15 -3.05 -7.78 14.38
C LEU A 15 -2.62 -8.48 15.68
N ARG A 16 -1.67 -7.91 16.41
CA ARG A 16 -1.29 -8.36 17.75
C ARG A 16 -2.45 -8.19 18.74
N SER A 17 -3.13 -7.04 18.74
CA SER A 17 -4.31 -6.81 19.58
C SER A 17 -5.48 -7.76 19.26
N LYS A 18 -5.51 -8.33 18.05
CA LYS A 18 -6.47 -9.36 17.62
C LYS A 18 -5.96 -10.80 17.83
N GLY A 19 -4.82 -10.99 18.50
CA GLY A 19 -4.22 -12.31 18.75
C GLY A 19 -3.70 -13.04 17.51
N LYS A 20 -3.47 -12.33 16.40
CA LYS A 20 -2.94 -12.94 15.16
C LYS A 20 -1.42 -12.99 15.17
N SER A 21 -0.86 -13.91 14.37
CA SER A 21 0.58 -14.11 14.26
C SER A 21 1.32 -12.93 13.64
N THR A 22 2.59 -12.75 14.04
CA THR A 22 3.53 -11.77 13.47
C THR A 22 3.73 -11.96 11.97
N ALA A 23 3.71 -13.21 11.49
CA ALA A 23 3.79 -13.51 10.06
C ALA A 23 2.57 -12.99 9.28
N SER A 24 1.37 -13.08 9.86
CA SER A 24 0.16 -12.48 9.28
C SER A 24 0.27 -10.95 9.23
N ALA A 25 0.81 -10.32 10.28
CA ALA A 25 1.04 -8.88 10.31
C ALA A 25 1.98 -8.40 9.21
N LYS A 26 3.09 -9.13 9.00
CA LYS A 26 4.02 -8.87 7.90
C LYS A 26 3.33 -8.90 6.55
N ASN A 27 2.62 -10.00 6.26
CA ASN A 27 1.99 -10.20 4.96
C ASN A 27 0.89 -9.15 4.69
N THR A 28 0.09 -8.78 5.70
CA THR A 28 -0.92 -7.74 5.58
C THR A 28 -0.28 -6.36 5.34
N GLY A 29 0.80 -6.03 6.06
CA GLY A 29 1.54 -4.78 5.84
C GLY A 29 2.14 -4.68 4.44
N ILE A 30 2.74 -5.76 3.94
CA ILE A 30 3.27 -5.82 2.57
C ILE A 30 2.13 -5.69 1.55
N LEU A 31 0.99 -6.35 1.78
CA LEU A 31 -0.18 -6.25 0.90
C LEU A 31 -0.73 -4.83 0.84
N LEU A 32 -0.91 -4.17 1.98
CA LEU A 32 -1.38 -2.79 2.06
C LEU A 32 -0.45 -1.83 1.32
N LEU A 33 0.87 -1.99 1.49
CA LEU A 33 1.83 -1.18 0.73
C LEU A 33 1.73 -1.46 -0.78
N SER A 34 1.55 -2.73 -1.17
CA SER A 34 1.41 -3.13 -2.57
C SER A 34 0.20 -2.47 -3.22
N VAL A 35 -0.94 -2.47 -2.52
CA VAL A 35 -2.16 -1.79 -2.96
C VAL A 35 -1.93 -0.28 -3.06
N LEU A 36 -1.22 0.32 -2.11
CA LEU A 36 -0.93 1.75 -2.13
C LEU A 36 -0.04 2.15 -3.33
N ILE A 37 1.02 1.37 -3.60
CA ILE A 37 1.88 1.59 -4.79
C ILE A 37 1.05 1.43 -6.06
N LEU A 38 0.22 0.39 -6.13
CA LEU A 38 -0.65 0.17 -7.28
C LEU A 38 -1.59 1.35 -7.50
N LEU A 39 -2.18 1.90 -6.44
CA LEU A 39 -3.02 3.10 -6.52
C LEU A 39 -2.24 4.29 -7.06
N VAL A 40 -1.02 4.54 -6.58
CA VAL A 40 -0.16 5.62 -7.09
C VAL A 40 0.12 5.43 -8.59
N LEU A 41 0.45 4.22 -9.03
CA LEU A 41 0.69 3.92 -10.44
C LEU A 41 -0.55 4.17 -11.31
N ILE A 42 -1.73 3.75 -10.83
CA ILE A 42 -3.00 4.00 -11.51
C ILE A 42 -3.28 5.51 -11.58
N THR A 43 -3.08 6.25 -10.49
CA THR A 43 -3.27 7.70 -10.47
C THR A 43 -2.34 8.39 -11.46
N ILE A 44 -1.05 8.04 -11.49
CA ILE A 44 -0.08 8.59 -12.45
C ILE A 44 -0.52 8.28 -13.87
N PHE A 45 -0.92 7.04 -14.15
CA PHE A 45 -1.41 6.64 -15.46
C PHE A 45 -2.62 7.48 -15.90
N MET A 46 -3.61 7.66 -15.02
CA MET A 46 -4.80 8.48 -15.31
C MET A 46 -4.45 9.94 -15.56
N VAL A 47 -3.55 10.53 -14.75
CA VAL A 47 -3.09 11.90 -14.93
C VAL A 47 -2.39 12.07 -16.29
N ILE A 48 -1.47 11.17 -16.64
CA ILE A 48 -0.77 11.19 -17.93
C ILE A 48 -1.77 11.06 -19.09
N ASN A 49 -2.75 10.16 -18.96
CA ASN A 49 -3.79 9.99 -19.97
C ASN A 49 -4.66 11.25 -20.14
N ALA A 50 -5.02 11.91 -19.04
CA ALA A 50 -5.82 13.13 -19.06
C ALA A 50 -5.12 14.30 -19.80
N PHE A 51 -3.79 14.33 -19.82
CA PHE A 51 -3.02 15.27 -20.64
C PHE A 51 -2.91 14.87 -22.12
N GLY A 52 -3.63 13.83 -22.55
CA GLY A 52 -3.69 13.38 -23.95
C GLY A 52 -2.42 12.70 -24.45
N ILE A 53 -1.47 12.38 -23.55
CA ILE A 53 -0.18 11.77 -23.90
C ILE A 53 -0.37 10.36 -24.49
N LEU A 54 -1.44 9.67 -24.08
CA LEU A 54 -1.74 8.28 -24.47
C LEU A 54 -2.88 8.16 -25.50
N ASN A 55 -3.34 9.26 -26.09
CA ASN A 55 -4.49 9.29 -27.03
C ASN A 55 -4.32 8.40 -28.28
N ASN A 56 -3.10 7.99 -28.61
CA ASN A 56 -2.81 7.12 -29.76
C ASN A 56 -2.89 5.62 -29.42
N ILE A 57 -3.10 5.25 -28.15
CA ILE A 57 -3.19 3.86 -27.71
C ILE A 57 -4.66 3.43 -27.75
N SER A 58 -5.18 3.11 -28.93
CA SER A 58 -6.49 2.46 -29.05
C SER A 58 -6.33 0.95 -28.84
N THR A 59 -6.91 0.41 -27.76
CA THR A 59 -6.97 -1.04 -27.54
C THR A 59 -8.35 -1.57 -27.95
N PRO A 60 -8.44 -2.49 -28.93
CA PRO A 60 -9.72 -2.95 -29.48
C PRO A 60 -10.49 -3.94 -28.60
N TRP A 61 -10.09 -4.12 -27.33
CA TRP A 61 -10.55 -5.20 -26.47
C TRP A 61 -11.40 -4.66 -25.32
N ASN A 62 -12.24 -5.51 -24.73
CA ASN A 62 -13.12 -5.15 -23.62
C ASN A 62 -12.30 -4.73 -22.38
N GLY A 63 -12.11 -3.43 -22.21
CA GLY A 63 -11.18 -2.84 -21.23
C GLY A 63 -11.43 -3.25 -19.77
N LYS A 64 -12.65 -3.67 -19.44
CA LYS A 64 -13.01 -4.14 -18.10
C LYS A 64 -12.32 -5.46 -17.71
N TYR A 65 -12.18 -6.40 -18.65
CA TYR A 65 -11.54 -7.70 -18.36
C TYR A 65 -10.02 -7.58 -18.37
N ILE A 66 -9.46 -6.84 -19.32
CA ILE A 66 -8.02 -6.57 -19.38
C ILE A 66 -7.57 -5.77 -18.16
N GLY A 67 -8.32 -4.74 -17.76
CA GLY A 67 -7.99 -3.93 -16.59
C GLY A 67 -7.95 -4.76 -15.30
N LYS A 68 -8.88 -5.71 -15.14
CA LYS A 68 -8.85 -6.65 -14.00
C LYS A 68 -7.62 -7.55 -14.02
N LEU A 69 -7.31 -8.15 -15.17
CA LEU A 69 -6.19 -9.07 -15.30
C LEU A 69 -4.85 -8.36 -15.09
N LEU A 70 -4.67 -7.19 -15.72
CA LEU A 70 -3.50 -6.35 -15.51
C LEU A 70 -3.41 -5.91 -14.05
N GLY A 71 -4.51 -5.49 -13.42
CA GLY A 71 -4.52 -5.09 -12.01
C GLY A 71 -4.02 -6.20 -11.08
N ILE A 72 -4.47 -7.44 -11.29
CA ILE A 72 -4.02 -8.60 -10.50
C ILE A 72 -2.53 -8.87 -10.74
N VAL A 73 -2.08 -8.86 -12.00
CA VAL A 73 -0.67 -9.10 -12.34
C VAL A 73 0.23 -8.02 -11.73
N PHE A 74 -0.13 -6.74 -11.88
CA PHE A 74 0.63 -5.64 -11.28
C PHE A 74 0.64 -5.68 -9.76
N LEU A 75 -0.48 -6.05 -9.13
CA LEU A 75 -0.53 -6.25 -7.69
C LEU A 75 0.41 -7.37 -7.25
N ALA A 76 0.41 -8.51 -7.94
CA ALA A 76 1.30 -9.63 -7.66
C ALA A 76 2.78 -9.24 -7.83
N LEU A 77 3.11 -8.44 -8.86
CA LEU A 77 4.46 -7.92 -9.08
C LEU A 77 4.87 -6.95 -7.98
N CYS A 78 4.00 -6.01 -7.58
CA CYS A 78 4.27 -5.08 -6.48
C CYS A 78 4.48 -5.84 -5.17
N PHE A 79 3.59 -6.79 -4.87
CA PHE A 79 3.70 -7.63 -3.69
C PHE A 79 4.99 -8.43 -3.68
N GLY A 80 5.33 -9.11 -4.78
CA GLY A 80 6.57 -9.87 -4.92
C GLY A 80 7.80 -8.98 -4.74
N ALA A 81 7.84 -7.81 -5.38
CA ALA A 81 8.93 -6.87 -5.23
C ALA A 81 9.10 -6.41 -3.78
N ILE A 82 8.03 -5.93 -3.13
CA ILE A 82 8.09 -5.48 -1.73
C ILE A 82 8.48 -6.65 -0.81
N TYR A 83 7.96 -7.85 -1.07
CA TYR A 83 8.29 -9.05 -0.30
C TYR A 83 9.78 -9.41 -0.40
N LEU A 84 10.40 -9.26 -1.57
CA LEU A 84 11.85 -9.48 -1.72
C LEU A 84 12.67 -8.47 -0.92
N PHE A 85 12.27 -7.20 -0.89
CA PHE A 85 13.03 -6.15 -0.18
C PHE A 85 12.81 -6.14 1.34
N TYR A 86 11.57 -6.37 1.77
CA TYR A 86 11.10 -6.17 3.14
C TYR A 86 10.43 -7.38 3.79
N GLY A 87 10.16 -8.44 3.03
CA GLY A 87 9.64 -9.71 3.54
C GLY A 87 10.70 -10.57 4.25
N ASN A 88 11.98 -10.18 4.17
CA ASN A 88 13.07 -10.83 4.90
C ASN A 88 12.77 -10.82 6.40
N PRO A 89 12.62 -12.01 7.03
CA PRO A 89 12.23 -12.12 8.43
C PRO A 89 13.17 -11.35 9.35
N VAL A 90 14.48 -11.39 9.11
CA VAL A 90 15.48 -10.69 9.94
C VAL A 90 15.29 -9.18 9.91
N LYS A 91 14.93 -8.61 8.75
CA LYS A 91 14.66 -7.16 8.64
C LYS A 91 13.35 -6.79 9.31
N TYR A 92 12.31 -7.59 9.10
CA TYR A 92 11.00 -7.35 9.71
C TYR A 92 11.07 -7.46 11.23
N ASP A 93 11.75 -8.47 11.76
CA ASP A 93 11.91 -8.67 13.20
C ASP A 93 12.70 -7.52 13.84
N LYS A 94 13.74 -6.99 13.18
CA LYS A 94 14.44 -5.79 13.65
C LYS A 94 13.53 -4.56 13.73
N ILE A 95 12.65 -4.39 12.74
CA ILE A 95 11.66 -3.32 12.71
C ILE A 95 10.71 -3.49 13.91
N ILE A 96 10.16 -4.69 14.11
CA ILE A 96 9.23 -4.97 15.22
C ILE A 96 9.90 -4.88 16.59
N GLN A 97 11.14 -5.36 16.76
CA GLN A 97 11.89 -5.21 18.01
C GLN A 97 12.08 -3.75 18.38
N LYS A 98 12.36 -2.88 17.39
CA LYS A 98 12.41 -1.43 17.62
C LYS A 98 11.05 -0.88 18.06
N TYR A 99 9.95 -1.41 17.54
CA TYR A 99 8.61 -1.01 17.97
C TYR A 99 8.31 -1.43 19.42
N GLU A 100 8.71 -2.64 19.80
CA GLU A 100 8.47 -3.18 21.14
C GLU A 100 9.29 -2.50 22.23
N GLN A 101 10.33 -1.75 21.86
CA GLN A 101 11.10 -0.90 22.79
C GLN A 101 10.34 0.36 23.23
N TYR A 102 9.29 0.77 22.49
CA TYR A 102 8.46 1.91 22.88
C TYR A 102 7.47 1.53 23.97
N SER A 103 7.13 2.50 24.81
CA SER A 103 6.04 2.37 25.79
C SER A 103 4.69 2.16 25.11
N GLU A 104 3.69 1.59 25.80
CA GLU A 104 2.35 1.38 25.23
C GLU A 104 1.70 2.69 24.76
N GLU A 105 1.94 3.80 25.46
CA GLU A 105 1.44 5.12 25.07
C GLU A 105 2.05 5.58 23.74
N GLU A 106 3.37 5.44 23.58
CA GLU A 106 4.08 5.76 22.35
C GLU A 106 3.67 4.86 21.19
N GLN A 107 3.50 3.57 21.44
CA GLN A 107 2.98 2.60 20.47
C GLN A 107 1.61 3.02 19.94
N ASN A 108 0.70 3.41 20.84
CA ASN A 108 -0.63 3.89 20.47
C ASN A 108 -0.59 5.21 19.67
N LEU A 109 0.31 6.14 20.04
CA LEU A 109 0.53 7.38 19.29
C LEU A 109 1.04 7.09 17.87
N ILE A 110 2.06 6.22 17.75
CA ILE A 110 2.60 5.77 16.47
C ILE A 110 1.50 5.13 15.61
N TYR A 111 0.69 4.23 16.19
CA TYR A 111 -0.43 3.60 15.50
C TYR A 111 -1.41 4.64 14.96
N LYS A 112 -1.85 5.59 15.79
CA LYS A 112 -2.81 6.65 15.40
C LYS A 112 -2.24 7.55 14.32
N THR A 113 -0.99 7.98 14.45
CA THR A 113 -0.32 8.84 13.48
C THR A 113 -0.08 8.10 12.15
N GLY A 114 0.35 6.85 12.19
CA GLY A 114 0.54 6.00 11.01
C GLY A 114 -0.77 5.77 10.26
N MET A 115 -1.84 5.42 10.98
CA MET A 115 -3.17 5.24 10.39
C MET A 115 -3.71 6.54 9.80
N LYS A 116 -3.55 7.68 10.49
CA LYS A 116 -3.95 8.99 9.98
C LYS A 116 -3.22 9.33 8.67
N LYS A 117 -1.90 9.14 8.60
CA LYS A 117 -1.11 9.36 7.38
C LYS A 117 -1.59 8.46 6.24
N PHE A 118 -1.80 7.17 6.52
CA PHE A 118 -2.31 6.21 5.55
C PHE A 118 -3.68 6.63 5.01
N LEU A 119 -4.63 6.97 5.88
CA LEU A 119 -5.99 7.37 5.47
C LEU A 119 -6.00 8.67 4.67
N ILE A 120 -5.18 9.66 5.04
CA ILE A 120 -5.06 10.91 4.27
C ILE A 120 -4.52 10.60 2.87
N LEU A 121 -3.40 9.88 2.79
CA LEU A 121 -2.79 9.54 1.50
C LEU A 121 -3.74 8.72 0.62
N PHE A 122 -4.39 7.70 1.20
CA PHE A 122 -5.36 6.87 0.51
C PHE A 122 -6.57 7.67 0.01
N SER A 123 -7.12 8.56 0.85
CA SER A 123 -8.24 9.43 0.47
C SER A 123 -7.89 10.39 -0.66
N VAL A 124 -6.69 10.99 -0.62
CA VAL A 124 -6.21 11.89 -1.68
C VAL A 124 -6.05 11.12 -3.00
N LEU A 125 -5.43 9.95 -2.98
CA LEU A 125 -5.25 9.13 -4.19
C LEU A 125 -6.60 8.69 -4.77
N LEU A 126 -7.55 8.27 -3.92
CA LEU A 126 -8.90 7.92 -4.36
C LEU A 126 -9.63 9.12 -4.97
N MET A 127 -9.54 10.30 -4.35
CA MET A 127 -10.16 11.51 -4.88
C MET A 127 -9.60 11.86 -6.27
N LEU A 128 -8.28 11.78 -6.45
CA LEU A 128 -7.67 11.99 -7.77
C LEU A 128 -8.16 10.98 -8.80
N ILE A 129 -8.21 9.69 -8.45
CA ILE A 129 -8.74 8.64 -9.33
C ILE A 129 -10.18 8.95 -9.72
N VAL A 130 -11.04 9.35 -8.78
CA VAL A 130 -12.43 9.72 -9.06
C VAL A 130 -12.49 10.91 -10.01
N VAL A 131 -11.77 12.00 -9.72
CA VAL A 131 -11.76 13.21 -10.57
C VAL A 131 -11.31 12.89 -11.99
N PHE A 132 -10.21 12.17 -12.16
CA PHE A 132 -9.67 11.81 -13.48
C PHE A 132 -10.40 10.66 -14.17
N ALA A 133 -11.23 9.89 -13.46
CA ALA A 133 -12.08 8.89 -14.10
C ALA A 133 -13.30 9.50 -14.79
N PHE A 134 -13.69 10.74 -14.41
CA PHE A 134 -14.81 11.48 -14.99
C PHE A 134 -14.38 12.63 -15.91
N PHE A 135 -13.08 12.83 -16.09
CA PHE A 135 -12.46 13.79 -17.03
C PHE A 135 -11.90 13.05 -18.24
#